data_AF-A0A1F8U2K3-F1
#
_entry.id   AF-A0A1F8U2K3-F1
#
_cell.length_a   1.000
_cell.length_b   1.000
_cell.length_c   1.000
_cell.angle_alpha   90.00
_cell.angle_beta   90.00
_cell.angle_gamma   90.00
#
_symmetry.space_group_name_H-M   'P 1'
#
loop_
_entity.id
_entity.type
_entity.pdbx_description
1 polymer ?
#
loop_
_entity_poly.entity_id
_entity_poly.type
_entity_poly.pdbx_seq_one_letter_code
_entity_poly.pdbx_strand_id
1 'polypeptide(L)'
;MYKSIKMQKKYLYVYVLIILISSTSYLILNVKDNESPTNKALTLEQVYKLSFEKAQSWDGQALLANISSFDRADIDSYRDVVNGKRRFWNVVFNSPKVNKSYLLTIEDGKIVDEKVVDEEISIIELLEIDNFKFDSLYMLKKAKKLYKLDPGKGWANGYHFTLRKINNKPIITIIGEDSKGYFSRVHFDLNTGDVEVAEHKIPVGGILYLEDKKIALNPNNSALVFNISMSPYFSEDKTIIASTIVDPLTPNAHYQLFLTKDGGYNWKLLDFKANSNKVYFSNNYRVDNKIYAVTMDNIYISQNSGTSWDALLKDSVEIVDAYNIGSTFAVLSREKLFISSDNGDSWKVIDIPENTWRVKIKPDGTLFIVSVTEIYKSVDGKWINVENPCGDDLLDLEIVNNDLICYSQKSIAILNGNTEKWKVIPNTLGQIKEVYKDLVSNTLYIIYDNKTVFILNVGGVSIDKVVIPEDIKDENISFISGSKDSMYYGTTISSSWELLKTKQ
;
A
#
# COMPACT_ATOMS: atom_id res chain seq x y z
N MET A 1 44.49 17.10 44.37
CA MET A 1 45.08 15.82 43.92
C MET A 1 44.74 15.64 42.45
N TYR A 2 45.65 16.08 41.57
CA TYR A 2 46.45 15.28 40.60
C TYR A 2 45.76 15.14 39.22
N LYS A 3 45.96 16.14 38.33
CA LYS A 3 46.94 16.25 37.21
C LYS A 3 46.25 15.95 35.87
N SER A 4 45.85 16.97 35.10
CA SER A 4 46.61 17.62 33.99
C SER A 4 46.86 16.67 32.81
N ILE A 5 46.47 16.98 31.57
CA ILE A 5 47.28 17.79 30.62
C ILE A 5 46.50 18.07 29.31
N LYS A 6 46.48 19.36 28.91
CA LYS A 6 46.70 19.99 27.57
C LYS A 6 46.00 19.39 26.30
N MET A 7 45.62 20.15 25.26
CA MET A 7 45.88 21.53 24.80
C MET A 7 44.97 21.81 23.57
N GLN A 8 44.49 23.07 23.43
CA GLN A 8 44.54 23.98 22.26
C GLN A 8 44.12 23.49 20.85
N LYS A 9 43.49 24.24 19.93
CA LYS A 9 43.05 25.65 19.77
C LYS A 9 42.38 25.79 18.38
N LYS A 10 41.30 26.60 18.27
CA LYS A 10 41.04 27.71 17.28
C LYS A 10 41.01 27.39 15.75
N TYR A 11 40.24 27.97 14.82
CA TYR A 11 39.54 29.26 14.58
C TYR A 11 38.55 29.05 13.39
N LEU A 12 37.31 29.57 13.35
CA LEU A 12 36.83 30.89 12.84
C LEU A 12 36.20 30.85 11.40
N TYR A 13 34.88 31.08 11.38
CA TYR A 13 33.96 31.70 10.40
C TYR A 13 34.46 32.30 9.07
N VAL A 14 33.66 32.19 7.99
CA VAL A 14 32.71 33.22 7.46
C VAL A 14 31.99 32.72 6.19
N TYR A 15 30.69 33.03 6.07
CA TYR A 15 29.75 32.85 4.94
C TYR A 15 29.81 34.02 3.92
N VAL A 16 29.67 33.79 2.60
CA VAL A 16 28.96 34.68 1.62
C VAL A 16 28.45 33.88 0.38
N LEU A 17 27.28 34.29 -0.11
CA LEU A 17 26.40 33.82 -1.22
C LEU A 17 26.82 34.15 -2.68
N ILE A 18 26.35 33.30 -3.62
CA ILE A 18 25.79 33.49 -5.00
C ILE A 18 26.63 34.13 -6.14
N ILE A 19 26.70 33.44 -7.31
CA ILE A 19 26.29 33.89 -8.67
C ILE A 19 26.16 32.68 -9.64
N LEU A 20 25.04 32.66 -10.38
CA LEU A 20 24.69 31.81 -11.53
C LEU A 20 25.38 32.33 -12.80
N ILE A 21 26.06 31.47 -13.58
CA ILE A 21 26.15 31.59 -15.05
C ILE A 21 26.08 30.19 -15.68
N SER A 22 25.10 30.04 -16.55
CA SER A 22 24.87 28.98 -17.52
C SER A 22 25.89 29.00 -18.67
N SER A 23 26.41 27.83 -19.07
CA SER A 23 26.60 27.51 -20.50
C SER A 23 26.94 26.03 -20.67
N THR A 24 26.15 25.40 -21.53
CA THR A 24 26.31 24.08 -22.14
C THR A 24 27.76 23.65 -22.37
N SER A 25 28.11 22.49 -21.85
CA SER A 25 29.13 21.62 -22.44
C SER A 25 28.65 20.19 -22.28
N TYR A 26 28.12 19.67 -23.39
CA TYR A 26 27.85 18.26 -23.62
C TYR A 26 29.19 17.52 -23.57
N LEU A 27 29.68 17.23 -22.36
CA LEU A 27 30.75 16.28 -22.17
C LEU A 27 30.12 14.90 -22.33
N ILE A 28 30.21 14.38 -23.56
CA ILE A 28 30.14 12.96 -23.82
C ILE A 28 31.28 12.33 -23.01
N LEU A 29 31.00 12.00 -21.76
CA LEU A 29 31.78 11.01 -21.04
C LEU A 29 31.50 9.70 -21.78
N ASN A 30 32.39 9.38 -22.72
CA ASN A 30 32.69 7.99 -23.05
C ASN A 30 33.18 7.34 -21.76
N VAL A 31 32.25 6.90 -20.93
CA VAL A 31 32.50 5.91 -19.90
C VAL A 31 32.87 4.66 -20.67
N LYS A 32 34.17 4.46 -20.88
CA LYS A 32 34.69 3.11 -21.05
C LYS A 32 34.29 2.37 -19.79
N ASP A 33 33.46 1.34 -19.95
CA ASP A 33 33.13 0.38 -18.92
C ASP A 33 34.45 -0.16 -18.33
N ASN A 34 34.89 0.42 -17.22
CA ASN A 34 35.91 -0.16 -16.38
C ASN A 34 35.20 -1.23 -15.54
N GLU A 35 34.92 -2.38 -16.16
CA GLU A 35 34.52 -3.59 -15.42
C GLU A 35 35.67 -3.93 -14.45
N SER A 36 35.43 -3.75 -13.15
CA SER A 36 36.23 -4.43 -12.12
C SER A 36 36.17 -5.94 -12.40
N PRO A 37 37.27 -6.71 -12.25
CA PRO A 37 37.30 -8.15 -12.55
C PRO A 37 36.31 -9.03 -11.75
N THR A 38 35.54 -8.46 -10.84
CA THR A 38 34.69 -9.15 -9.87
C THR A 38 33.18 -9.08 -10.17
N ASN A 39 32.71 -8.30 -11.16
CA ASN A 39 31.28 -8.00 -11.35
C ASN A 39 30.76 -8.35 -12.77
N LYS A 40 31.00 -9.57 -13.25
CA LYS A 40 30.69 -9.94 -14.65
C LYS A 40 29.17 -10.14 -14.84
N ALA A 41 28.51 -9.18 -15.48
CA ALA A 41 27.10 -9.32 -15.88
C ALA A 41 26.95 -10.21 -17.14
N LEU A 42 25.92 -11.05 -17.15
CA LEU A 42 25.61 -11.97 -18.27
C LEU A 42 24.29 -11.61 -18.96
N THR A 43 24.21 -11.94 -20.24
CA THR A 43 22.95 -11.97 -20.99
C THR A 43 22.15 -13.25 -20.69
N LEU A 44 20.86 -13.28 -21.05
CA LEU A 44 20.01 -14.45 -20.86
C LEU A 44 20.54 -15.66 -21.64
N GLU A 45 21.03 -15.48 -22.88
CA GLU A 45 21.67 -16.55 -23.64
C GLU A 45 22.93 -17.10 -22.93
N GLN A 46 23.77 -16.22 -22.38
CA GLN A 46 24.98 -16.63 -21.66
C GLN A 46 24.65 -17.42 -20.39
N VAL A 47 23.61 -17.01 -19.66
CA VAL A 47 23.11 -17.71 -18.47
C VAL A 47 22.58 -19.09 -18.84
N TYR A 48 21.78 -19.19 -19.91
CA TYR A 48 21.29 -20.47 -20.40
C TYR A 48 22.44 -21.41 -20.74
N LYS A 49 23.42 -20.97 -21.55
CA LYS A 49 24.55 -21.83 -21.94
C LYS A 49 25.35 -22.34 -20.74
N LEU A 50 25.71 -21.43 -19.82
CA LEU A 50 26.45 -21.77 -18.61
C LEU A 50 25.72 -22.82 -17.75
N SER A 51 24.42 -22.63 -17.56
CA SER A 51 23.61 -23.48 -16.69
C SER A 51 23.18 -24.79 -17.38
N PHE A 52 22.95 -24.77 -18.70
CA PHE A 52 22.53 -25.92 -19.48
C PHE A 52 23.61 -27.00 -19.55
N GLU A 53 24.88 -26.63 -19.73
CA GLU A 53 26.00 -27.59 -19.68
C GLU A 53 26.04 -28.35 -18.35
N LYS A 54 25.79 -27.64 -17.25
CA LYS A 54 25.73 -28.23 -15.91
C LYS A 54 24.50 -29.13 -15.73
N ALA A 55 23.33 -28.68 -16.20
CA ALA A 55 22.10 -29.46 -16.14
C ALA A 55 22.17 -30.75 -16.96
N GLN A 56 22.74 -30.69 -18.17
CA GLN A 56 22.98 -31.86 -19.03
C GLN A 56 23.97 -32.85 -18.41
N SER A 57 24.95 -32.36 -17.66
CA SER A 57 25.88 -33.21 -16.89
C SER A 57 25.20 -33.90 -15.71
N TRP A 58 24.18 -33.26 -15.12
CA TRP A 58 23.36 -33.84 -14.07
C TRP A 58 22.36 -34.88 -14.62
N ASP A 59 21.64 -34.55 -15.69
CA ASP A 59 20.79 -35.48 -16.44
C ASP A 59 20.70 -35.06 -17.92
N GLY A 60 21.03 -35.96 -18.84
CA GLY A 60 20.99 -35.70 -20.29
C GLY A 60 19.58 -35.45 -20.86
N GLN A 61 18.52 -35.65 -20.08
CA GLN A 61 17.13 -35.28 -20.44
C GLN A 61 16.64 -34.04 -19.69
N ALA A 62 17.52 -33.30 -19.00
CA ALA A 62 17.14 -32.08 -18.33
C ALA A 62 16.70 -31.01 -19.34
N LEU A 63 15.47 -30.51 -19.16
CA LEU A 63 14.88 -29.43 -19.95
C LEU A 63 14.70 -28.18 -19.11
N LEU A 64 14.75 -27.02 -19.76
CA LEU A 64 14.64 -25.75 -19.05
C LEU A 64 13.19 -25.53 -18.60
N ALA A 65 12.98 -25.22 -17.33
CA ALA A 65 11.67 -24.78 -16.83
C ALA A 65 11.58 -23.24 -16.81
N ASN A 66 12.58 -22.57 -16.23
CA ASN A 66 12.58 -21.11 -16.10
C ASN A 66 13.99 -20.53 -15.90
N ILE A 67 14.21 -19.33 -16.44
CA ILE A 67 15.31 -18.43 -16.06
C ILE A 67 14.69 -17.13 -15.57
N SER A 68 15.17 -16.58 -14.45
CA SER A 68 14.75 -15.27 -13.96
C SER A 68 15.91 -14.52 -13.32
N SER A 69 16.07 -13.25 -13.67
CA SER A 69 16.96 -12.34 -12.93
C SER A 69 16.35 -11.96 -11.58
N PHE A 70 17.20 -11.60 -10.62
CA PHE A 70 16.74 -11.11 -9.31
C PHE A 70 17.65 -10.00 -8.78
N ASP A 71 17.15 -9.22 -7.82
CA ASP A 71 17.93 -8.20 -7.09
C ASP A 71 18.42 -8.80 -5.76
N ARG A 72 19.67 -8.52 -5.38
CA ARG A 72 20.18 -8.81 -4.03
C ARG A 72 19.87 -7.64 -3.10
N ALA A 73 19.29 -7.94 -1.94
CA ALA A 73 18.90 -6.92 -0.96
C ALA A 73 20.10 -6.25 -0.25
N ASP A 74 21.26 -6.91 -0.23
CA ASP A 74 22.47 -6.49 0.48
C ASP A 74 23.47 -5.70 -0.40
N ILE A 75 23.16 -5.53 -1.69
CA ILE A 75 23.99 -4.78 -2.64
C ILE A 75 23.16 -3.65 -3.23
N ASP A 76 23.77 -2.47 -3.34
CA ASP A 76 23.14 -1.33 -4.01
C ASP A 76 22.99 -1.62 -5.52
N SER A 77 21.83 -2.18 -5.86
CA SER A 77 21.44 -2.65 -7.20
C SER A 77 21.49 -1.57 -8.29
N TYR A 78 21.67 -0.30 -7.93
CA TYR A 78 21.89 0.80 -8.89
C TYR A 78 23.15 0.60 -9.74
N ARG A 79 24.11 -0.21 -9.27
CA ARG A 79 25.32 -0.58 -10.02
C ARG A 79 25.13 -1.76 -10.99
N ASP A 80 23.94 -2.37 -11.01
CA ASP A 80 23.63 -3.55 -11.84
C ASP A 80 22.86 -3.18 -13.12
N VAL A 81 22.70 -1.88 -13.41
CA VAL A 81 22.05 -1.36 -14.62
C VAL A 81 22.96 -1.55 -15.84
N VAL A 82 23.11 -2.79 -16.27
CA VAL A 82 23.78 -3.12 -17.52
C VAL A 82 22.70 -3.38 -18.56
N ASN A 83 22.60 -2.51 -19.58
CA ASN A 83 21.56 -2.56 -20.62
C ASN A 83 21.46 -3.96 -21.26
N GLY A 84 20.53 -4.80 -20.78
CA GLY A 84 20.27 -6.15 -21.28
C GLY A 84 21.14 -7.25 -20.68
N LYS A 85 21.84 -7.00 -19.58
CA LYS A 85 22.57 -8.02 -18.80
C LYS A 85 22.23 -7.90 -17.32
N ARG A 86 22.42 -8.98 -16.56
CA ARG A 86 22.29 -9.00 -15.10
C ARG A 86 23.41 -9.82 -14.48
N ARG A 87 23.74 -9.49 -13.23
CA ARG A 87 24.75 -10.21 -12.45
C ARG A 87 24.17 -11.41 -11.72
N PHE A 88 22.88 -11.38 -11.40
CA PHE A 88 22.21 -12.36 -10.54
C PHE A 88 21.04 -13.03 -11.25
N TRP A 89 21.06 -14.37 -11.27
CA TRP A 89 20.07 -15.19 -11.96
C TRP A 89 19.74 -16.46 -11.19
N ASN A 90 18.47 -16.84 -11.21
CA ASN A 90 18.02 -18.19 -10.85
C ASN A 90 17.63 -18.94 -12.12
N VAL A 91 18.07 -20.19 -12.22
CA VAL A 91 17.75 -21.08 -13.32
C VAL A 91 17.19 -22.39 -12.77
N VAL A 92 16.11 -22.86 -13.38
CA VAL A 92 15.46 -24.11 -13.01
C VAL A 92 15.42 -25.01 -14.24
N PHE A 93 16.02 -26.19 -14.11
CA PHE A 93 15.84 -27.30 -15.03
C PHE A 93 14.99 -28.38 -14.36
N ASN A 94 14.27 -29.17 -15.15
CA ASN A 94 13.60 -30.37 -14.68
C ASN A 94 13.97 -31.54 -15.59
N SER A 95 14.17 -32.72 -15.02
CA SER A 95 14.34 -33.95 -15.79
C SER A 95 13.03 -34.75 -15.76
N PRO A 96 12.35 -34.89 -16.92
CA PRO A 96 11.17 -35.77 -17.03
C PRO A 96 11.46 -37.23 -16.71
N LYS A 97 12.74 -37.65 -16.81
CA LYS A 97 13.18 -39.02 -16.57
C LYS A 97 13.22 -39.35 -15.08
N VAL A 98 13.87 -38.50 -14.28
CA VAL A 98 14.03 -38.72 -12.84
C VAL A 98 13.00 -37.97 -12.00
N ASN A 99 12.18 -37.13 -12.63
CA ASN A 99 11.11 -36.32 -12.05
C ASN A 99 11.58 -35.44 -10.87
N LYS A 100 12.70 -34.75 -11.08
CA LYS A 100 13.29 -33.82 -10.12
C LYS A 100 13.65 -32.52 -10.80
N SER A 101 13.74 -31.46 -10.00
CA SER A 101 14.20 -30.16 -10.47
C SER A 101 15.61 -29.88 -9.98
N TYR A 102 16.37 -29.17 -10.82
CA TYR A 102 17.73 -28.72 -10.55
C TYR A 102 17.78 -27.20 -10.61
N LEU A 103 17.98 -26.62 -9.43
CA LEU A 103 18.01 -25.21 -9.16
C LEU A 103 19.46 -24.74 -9.18
N LEU A 104 19.74 -23.67 -9.92
CA LEU A 104 21.06 -23.07 -10.06
C LEU A 104 20.97 -21.57 -9.77
N THR A 105 21.86 -21.08 -8.91
CA THR A 105 22.03 -19.65 -8.65
C THR A 105 23.33 -19.19 -9.30
N ILE A 106 23.24 -18.19 -10.16
CA ILE A 106 24.39 -17.58 -10.83
C ILE A 106 24.59 -16.17 -10.31
N GLU A 107 25.81 -15.89 -9.87
CA GLU A 107 26.27 -14.56 -9.47
C GLU A 107 27.57 -14.22 -10.22
N ASP A 108 27.65 -13.02 -10.77
CA ASP A 108 28.86 -12.49 -11.41
C ASP A 108 29.49 -13.43 -12.44
N GLY A 109 28.59 -14.08 -13.19
CA GLY A 109 28.93 -15.00 -14.27
C GLY A 109 29.45 -16.36 -13.81
N LYS A 110 29.24 -16.74 -12.54
CA LYS A 110 29.60 -18.03 -11.96
C LYS A 110 28.39 -18.67 -11.28
N ILE A 111 28.28 -19.98 -11.35
CA ILE A 111 27.34 -20.74 -10.52
C ILE A 111 27.90 -20.73 -9.09
N VAL A 112 27.14 -20.19 -8.14
CA VAL A 112 27.54 -20.10 -6.72
C VAL A 112 26.75 -21.03 -5.81
N ASP A 113 25.58 -21.49 -6.26
CA ASP A 113 24.75 -22.45 -5.55
C ASP A 113 24.04 -23.38 -6.54
N GLU A 114 23.88 -24.64 -6.14
CA GLU A 114 23.24 -25.68 -6.94
C GLU A 114 22.52 -26.68 -6.04
N LYS A 115 21.26 -27.00 -6.36
CA LYS A 115 20.43 -27.88 -5.54
C LYS A 115 19.49 -28.73 -6.39
N VAL A 116 19.45 -30.03 -6.10
CA VAL A 116 18.42 -30.93 -6.63
C VAL A 116 17.29 -31.03 -5.61
N VAL A 117 16.05 -30.89 -6.06
CA VAL A 117 14.84 -30.95 -5.21
C VAL A 117 13.80 -31.88 -5.81
N ASP A 118 12.99 -32.46 -4.94
CA ASP A 118 11.79 -33.22 -5.32
C ASP A 118 10.67 -32.22 -5.65
N GLU A 119 10.79 -31.60 -6.82
CA GLU A 119 9.81 -30.68 -7.40
C GLU A 119 9.49 -31.16 -8.81
N GLU A 120 8.24 -31.58 -9.02
CA GLU A 120 7.73 -32.08 -10.28
C GLU A 120 7.17 -30.90 -11.10
N ILE A 121 7.70 -30.70 -12.30
CA ILE A 121 7.21 -29.68 -13.24
C ILE A 121 6.60 -30.40 -14.42
N SER A 122 5.40 -30.00 -14.81
CA SER A 122 4.71 -30.64 -15.92
C SER A 122 5.50 -30.48 -17.21
N ILE A 123 5.63 -31.56 -17.99
CA ILE A 123 6.41 -31.56 -19.24
C ILE A 123 5.93 -30.49 -20.24
N ILE A 124 4.64 -30.12 -20.19
CA ILE A 124 4.09 -29.06 -21.03
C ILE A 124 4.65 -27.67 -20.71
N GLU A 125 5.23 -27.46 -19.52
CA GLU A 125 5.85 -26.21 -19.10
C GLU A 125 7.34 -26.12 -19.47
N LEU A 126 7.95 -27.26 -19.84
CA LEU A 126 9.37 -27.35 -20.16
C LEU A 126 9.67 -26.86 -21.58
N LEU A 127 10.84 -26.26 -21.72
CA LEU A 127 11.39 -25.68 -22.92
C LEU A 127 12.50 -26.57 -23.49
N GLU A 128 12.31 -26.98 -24.73
CA GLU A 128 13.37 -27.44 -25.61
C GLU A 128 13.88 -26.22 -26.40
N ILE A 129 15.15 -25.87 -26.23
CA ILE A 129 15.76 -24.72 -26.87
C ILE A 129 16.89 -25.22 -27.76
N ASP A 130 16.68 -25.20 -29.07
CA ASP A 130 17.71 -25.55 -30.05
C ASP A 130 18.79 -24.48 -30.11
N ASN A 131 18.36 -23.21 -30.24
CA ASN A 131 19.25 -22.06 -30.28
C ASN A 131 18.56 -20.78 -29.79
N PHE A 132 19.40 -19.82 -29.39
CA PHE A 132 18.98 -18.45 -29.15
C PHE A 132 19.13 -17.66 -30.45
N LYS A 133 18.02 -17.44 -31.18
CA LYS A 133 18.04 -16.52 -32.34
C LYS A 133 18.13 -15.06 -31.90
N PHE A 134 17.54 -14.75 -30.76
CA PHE A 134 17.53 -13.43 -30.17
C PHE A 134 17.83 -13.53 -28.67
N ASP A 135 18.51 -12.51 -28.16
CA ASP A 135 18.93 -12.42 -26.75
C ASP A 135 18.38 -11.14 -26.11
N SER A 136 18.38 -11.12 -24.78
CA SER A 136 18.01 -10.03 -23.87
C SER A 136 18.50 -8.64 -24.32
N LEU A 137 19.74 -8.51 -24.83
CA LEU A 137 20.26 -7.25 -25.38
C LEU A 137 19.43 -6.71 -26.56
N TYR A 138 19.10 -7.58 -27.51
CA TYR A 138 18.35 -7.22 -28.71
C TYR A 138 16.90 -6.90 -28.35
N MET A 139 16.28 -7.76 -27.56
CA MET A 139 14.89 -7.58 -27.13
C MET A 139 14.71 -6.30 -26.32
N LEU A 140 15.67 -5.96 -25.46
CA LEU A 140 15.60 -4.71 -24.70
C LEU A 140 15.65 -3.49 -25.62
N LYS A 141 16.54 -3.49 -26.62
CA LYS A 141 16.58 -2.41 -27.62
C LYS A 141 15.24 -2.28 -28.34
N LYS A 142 14.60 -3.40 -28.69
CA LYS A 142 13.28 -3.42 -29.34
C LYS A 142 12.18 -2.89 -28.39
N ALA A 143 12.14 -3.33 -27.13
CA ALA A 143 11.19 -2.85 -26.12
C ALA A 143 11.29 -1.34 -25.88
N LYS A 144 12.53 -0.83 -25.71
CA LYS A 144 12.79 0.62 -25.57
C LYS A 144 12.32 1.42 -26.78
N LYS A 145 12.58 0.90 -27.99
CA LYS A 145 12.19 1.57 -29.24
C LYS A 145 10.67 1.61 -29.43
N LEU A 146 9.98 0.50 -29.18
CA LEU A 146 8.54 0.35 -29.47
C LEU A 146 7.65 0.96 -28.38
N TYR A 147 8.04 0.80 -27.11
CA TYR A 147 7.18 1.10 -25.96
C TYR A 147 7.77 2.12 -24.99
N LYS A 148 8.96 2.68 -25.26
CA LYS A 148 9.69 3.57 -24.34
C LYS A 148 9.84 2.96 -22.95
N LEU A 149 10.12 1.66 -22.88
CA LEU A 149 10.32 0.97 -21.62
C LEU A 149 11.55 1.52 -20.91
N ASP A 150 11.36 2.15 -19.77
CA ASP A 150 12.39 2.71 -18.93
C ASP A 150 12.82 1.71 -17.85
N PRO A 151 14.04 1.83 -17.30
CA PRO A 151 14.46 0.98 -16.18
C PRO A 151 13.60 1.26 -14.94
N GLY A 152 13.24 0.19 -14.22
CA GLY A 152 12.52 0.28 -12.95
C GLY A 152 13.32 0.93 -11.84
N LYS A 153 12.62 1.54 -10.87
CA LYS A 153 13.19 2.22 -9.70
C LYS A 153 12.53 1.72 -8.41
N GLY A 154 13.35 1.45 -7.40
CA GLY A 154 12.91 0.91 -6.11
C GLY A 154 12.79 -0.62 -6.18
N TRP A 155 11.67 -1.12 -6.69
CA TRP A 155 11.46 -2.56 -6.89
C TRP A 155 11.76 -2.94 -8.35
N ALA A 156 12.45 -4.06 -8.55
CA ALA A 156 12.97 -4.48 -9.85
C ALA A 156 13.90 -3.43 -10.49
N ASN A 157 14.95 -3.03 -9.77
CA ASN A 157 15.85 -1.94 -10.20
C ASN A 157 16.52 -2.27 -11.54
N GLY A 158 16.48 -1.33 -12.48
CA GLY A 158 16.97 -1.54 -13.84
C GLY A 158 15.97 -2.30 -14.70
N TYR A 159 16.46 -3.20 -15.56
CA TYR A 159 15.59 -4.10 -16.32
C TYR A 159 15.71 -5.51 -15.78
N HIS A 160 14.58 -6.20 -15.66
CA HIS A 160 14.55 -7.62 -15.28
C HIS A 160 14.15 -8.48 -16.48
N PHE A 161 14.63 -9.72 -16.46
CA PHE A 161 14.49 -10.63 -17.59
C PHE A 161 14.04 -11.99 -17.09
N THR A 162 13.09 -12.59 -17.82
CA THR A 162 12.73 -13.99 -17.62
C THR A 162 12.70 -14.74 -18.94
N LEU A 163 12.88 -16.05 -18.90
CA LEU A 163 12.59 -16.97 -20.00
C LEU A 163 11.83 -18.17 -19.46
N ARG A 164 10.62 -18.39 -19.98
CA ARG A 164 9.78 -19.54 -19.65
C ARG A 164 8.81 -19.84 -20.78
N LYS A 165 8.14 -20.98 -20.71
CA LYS A 165 7.07 -21.31 -21.65
C LYS A 165 5.78 -20.59 -21.28
N ILE A 166 5.18 -19.87 -22.22
CA ILE A 166 3.86 -19.24 -22.06
C ILE A 166 3.07 -19.54 -23.32
N ASN A 167 1.86 -20.09 -23.19
CA ASN A 167 0.99 -20.48 -24.31
C ASN A 167 1.74 -21.31 -25.37
N ASN A 168 2.50 -22.31 -24.92
CA ASN A 168 3.34 -23.20 -25.74
C ASN A 168 4.49 -22.53 -26.53
N LYS A 169 4.84 -21.26 -26.24
CA LYS A 169 5.96 -20.57 -26.87
C LYS A 169 7.08 -20.29 -25.86
N PRO A 170 8.37 -20.32 -26.28
CA PRO A 170 9.47 -19.81 -25.48
C PRO A 170 9.41 -18.29 -25.42
N ILE A 171 9.06 -17.72 -24.25
CA ILE A 171 8.86 -16.29 -24.10
C ILE A 171 9.98 -15.66 -23.26
N ILE A 172 10.72 -14.72 -23.86
CA ILE A 172 11.53 -13.76 -23.11
C ILE A 172 10.61 -12.65 -22.62
N THR A 173 10.58 -12.41 -21.31
CA THR A 173 9.89 -11.24 -20.74
C THR A 173 10.92 -10.20 -20.33
N ILE A 174 10.73 -8.95 -20.75
CA ILE A 174 11.50 -7.81 -20.27
C ILE A 174 10.60 -6.98 -19.38
N ILE A 175 11.10 -6.67 -18.19
CA ILE A 175 10.39 -5.95 -17.16
C ILE A 175 11.09 -4.61 -16.92
N GLY A 176 10.29 -3.54 -16.79
CA GLY A 176 10.74 -2.18 -16.50
C GLY A 176 9.54 -1.31 -16.13
N GLU A 177 9.61 -0.02 -16.46
CA GLU A 177 8.54 0.96 -16.25
C GLU A 177 8.12 1.60 -17.57
N ASP A 178 6.87 2.05 -17.68
CA ASP A 178 6.45 2.92 -18.78
C ASP A 178 6.88 4.38 -18.52
N SER A 179 6.56 5.28 -19.45
CA SER A 179 6.88 6.71 -19.32
C SER A 179 6.20 7.42 -18.13
N LYS A 180 5.21 6.80 -17.50
CA LYS A 180 4.53 7.31 -16.30
C LYS A 180 5.09 6.68 -15.01
N GLY A 181 6.00 5.71 -15.12
CA GLY A 181 6.55 4.97 -13.99
C GLY A 181 5.75 3.73 -13.60
N TYR A 182 4.77 3.30 -14.39
CA TYR A 182 4.01 2.08 -14.09
C TYR A 182 4.82 0.84 -14.43
N PHE A 183 4.77 -0.14 -13.53
CA PHE A 183 5.34 -1.46 -13.76
C PHE A 183 4.87 -2.05 -15.09
N SER A 184 5.81 -2.39 -15.95
CA SER A 184 5.57 -2.73 -17.34
C SER A 184 6.36 -3.95 -17.76
N ARG A 185 5.77 -4.77 -18.63
CA ARG A 185 6.43 -5.93 -19.20
C ARG A 185 6.15 -6.10 -20.69
N VAL A 186 7.16 -6.60 -21.40
CA VAL A 186 7.06 -6.91 -22.82
C VAL A 186 7.50 -8.36 -23.03
N HIS A 187 6.60 -9.15 -23.59
CA HIS A 187 6.78 -10.55 -23.90
C HIS A 187 7.17 -10.71 -25.37
N PHE A 188 8.31 -11.36 -25.60
CA PHE A 188 8.83 -11.65 -26.92
C PHE A 188 8.92 -13.15 -27.15
N ASP A 189 8.52 -13.62 -28.32
CA ASP A 189 8.84 -14.96 -28.78
C ASP A 189 10.37 -15.08 -29.01
N LEU A 190 11.02 -16.04 -28.36
CA LEU A 190 12.47 -16.27 -28.45
C LEU A 190 12.93 -16.57 -29.87
N ASN A 191 12.10 -17.25 -30.66
CA ASN A 191 12.44 -17.76 -31.99
C ASN A 191 12.22 -16.74 -33.09
N THR A 192 11.16 -15.92 -33.01
CA THR A 192 10.84 -14.91 -34.05
C THR A 192 11.25 -13.51 -33.65
N GLY A 193 11.36 -13.25 -32.35
CA GLY A 193 11.57 -11.93 -31.79
C GLY A 193 10.38 -11.00 -31.90
N ASP A 194 9.21 -11.52 -32.26
CA ASP A 194 7.97 -10.77 -32.30
C ASP A 194 7.46 -10.48 -30.89
N VAL A 195 6.73 -9.38 -30.76
CA VAL A 195 6.08 -9.03 -29.50
C VAL A 195 4.77 -9.82 -29.43
N GLU A 196 4.64 -10.67 -28.43
CA GLU A 196 3.40 -11.41 -28.18
C GLU A 196 2.40 -10.53 -27.41
N VAL A 197 2.89 -9.81 -26.41
CA VAL A 197 2.10 -8.86 -25.64
C VAL A 197 3.03 -7.86 -24.94
N ALA A 198 2.59 -6.60 -24.89
CA ALA A 198 3.24 -5.55 -24.11
C ALA A 198 2.16 -4.92 -23.24
N GLU A 199 2.39 -4.85 -21.93
CA GLU A 199 1.38 -4.41 -20.99
C GLU A 199 2.01 -3.71 -19.78
N HIS A 200 1.22 -2.86 -19.15
CA HIS A 200 1.56 -2.17 -17.91
C HIS A 200 0.48 -2.35 -16.87
N LYS A 201 0.88 -2.28 -15.60
CA LYS A 201 -0.01 -2.45 -14.47
C LYS A 201 -0.44 -1.07 -13.98
N ILE A 202 -1.69 -0.72 -14.27
CA ILE A 202 -2.25 0.59 -13.92
C ILE A 202 -3.19 0.48 -12.71
N PRO A 203 -3.33 1.57 -11.94
CA PRO A 203 -4.31 1.64 -10.88
C PRO A 203 -5.75 1.76 -11.43
N VAL A 204 -6.69 1.12 -10.75
CA VAL A 204 -8.14 1.26 -11.01
C VAL A 204 -8.89 1.44 -9.69
N GLY A 205 -10.09 2.03 -9.75
CA GLY A 205 -10.87 2.36 -8.55
C GLY A 205 -10.33 3.58 -7.80
N GLY A 206 -10.61 3.72 -6.51
CA GLY A 206 -10.25 4.90 -5.73
C GLY A 206 -10.97 6.17 -6.13
N ILE A 207 -12.12 6.04 -6.78
CA ILE A 207 -12.92 7.16 -7.29
C ILE A 207 -13.88 7.58 -6.17
N LEU A 208 -13.94 8.89 -5.91
CA LEU A 208 -14.93 9.48 -5.03
C LEU A 208 -16.15 9.90 -5.85
N TYR A 209 -17.34 9.51 -5.41
CA TYR A 209 -18.62 9.94 -5.95
C TYR A 209 -19.39 10.74 -4.91
N LEU A 210 -20.13 11.73 -5.35
CA LEU A 210 -21.27 12.31 -4.63
C LEU A 210 -22.52 11.89 -5.40
N GLU A 211 -23.35 11.09 -4.75
CA GLU A 211 -24.48 10.41 -5.38
C GLU A 211 -23.98 9.60 -6.58
N ASP A 212 -24.41 9.93 -7.80
CA ASP A 212 -23.99 9.31 -9.06
C ASP A 212 -22.81 10.02 -9.75
N LYS A 213 -22.37 11.18 -9.23
CA LYS A 213 -21.38 12.03 -9.90
C LYS A 213 -19.97 11.79 -9.38
N LYS A 214 -19.06 11.50 -10.30
CA LYS A 214 -17.61 11.45 -10.01
C LYS A 214 -17.11 12.82 -9.55
N ILE A 215 -16.39 12.84 -8.43
CA ILE A 215 -15.67 14.01 -7.92
C ILE A 215 -14.20 13.87 -8.33
N ALA A 216 -13.69 14.90 -9.01
CA ALA A 216 -12.26 15.03 -9.29
C ALA A 216 -11.60 15.96 -8.27
N LEU A 217 -10.61 15.47 -7.53
CA LEU A 217 -9.90 16.26 -6.52
C LEU A 217 -8.87 17.21 -7.15
N ASN A 218 -8.33 16.87 -8.31
CA ASN A 218 -7.36 17.68 -9.04
C ASN A 218 -7.44 17.36 -10.54
N PRO A 219 -7.53 18.36 -11.44
CA PRO A 219 -7.55 18.12 -12.89
C PRO A 219 -6.27 17.49 -13.46
N ASN A 220 -5.15 17.56 -12.73
CA ASN A 220 -3.83 17.19 -13.28
C ASN A 220 -3.25 15.87 -12.75
N ASN A 221 -3.84 15.22 -11.74
CA ASN A 221 -3.22 14.05 -11.08
C ASN A 221 -4.16 12.85 -10.90
N SER A 222 -3.53 11.67 -10.93
CA SER A 222 -4.09 10.32 -10.73
C SER A 222 -4.48 10.02 -9.25
N ALA A 223 -4.88 11.05 -8.50
CA ALA A 223 -5.14 10.93 -7.07
C ALA A 223 -6.32 9.98 -6.80
N LEU A 224 -6.06 8.92 -6.04
CA LEU A 224 -7.07 7.96 -5.63
C LEU A 224 -7.44 8.17 -4.17
N VAL A 225 -8.74 8.23 -3.90
CA VAL A 225 -9.29 8.41 -2.56
C VAL A 225 -9.46 7.06 -1.90
N PHE A 226 -8.88 6.89 -0.71
CA PHE A 226 -9.07 5.68 0.11
C PHE A 226 -9.88 5.93 1.39
N ASN A 227 -10.08 7.19 1.78
CA ASN A 227 -10.91 7.57 2.93
C ASN A 227 -11.38 9.02 2.80
N ILE A 228 -12.51 9.36 3.42
CA ILE A 228 -12.93 10.73 3.68
C ILE A 228 -13.31 10.94 5.14
N SER A 229 -13.03 12.13 5.66
CA SER A 229 -13.45 12.58 6.98
C SER A 229 -14.33 13.82 6.82
N MET A 230 -15.46 13.88 7.54
CA MET A 230 -16.39 15.00 7.46
C MET A 230 -16.32 15.85 8.73
N SER A 231 -16.49 17.16 8.58
CA SER A 231 -16.63 18.09 9.71
C SER A 231 -17.82 17.68 10.59
N PRO A 232 -17.75 17.83 11.93
CA PRO A 232 -18.89 17.68 12.83
C PRO A 232 -20.10 18.56 12.45
N TYR A 233 -19.86 19.65 11.70
CA TYR A 233 -20.90 20.57 11.20
C TYR A 233 -21.10 20.45 9.68
N PHE A 234 -20.81 19.28 9.10
CA PHE A 234 -20.85 19.05 7.66
C PHE A 234 -22.21 19.40 7.03
N SER A 235 -23.33 19.19 7.73
CA SER A 235 -24.66 19.58 7.25
C SER A 235 -24.75 21.06 6.88
N GLU A 236 -23.96 21.90 7.54
CA GLU A 236 -23.92 23.35 7.38
C GLU A 236 -22.69 23.86 6.61
N ASP A 237 -21.47 23.36 6.90
CA ASP A 237 -20.22 23.86 6.28
C ASP A 237 -19.74 23.06 5.07
N LYS A 238 -20.34 21.89 4.82
CA LYS A 238 -19.95 21.00 3.73
C LYS A 238 -18.43 20.73 3.67
N THR A 239 -17.76 20.72 4.82
CA THR A 239 -16.31 20.55 4.90
C THR A 239 -15.94 19.06 4.98
N ILE A 240 -15.04 18.63 4.09
CA ILE A 240 -14.54 17.25 3.99
C ILE A 240 -13.03 17.27 3.80
N ILE A 241 -12.32 16.33 4.42
CA ILE A 241 -10.94 15.97 4.06
C ILE A 241 -10.97 14.63 3.34
N ALA A 242 -10.32 14.55 2.18
CA ALA A 242 -10.06 13.31 1.48
C ALA A 242 -8.61 12.87 1.67
N SER A 243 -8.42 11.62 2.08
CA SER A 243 -7.12 10.97 2.17
C SER A 243 -6.83 10.23 0.88
N THR A 244 -5.70 10.56 0.25
CA THR A 244 -5.40 10.13 -1.12
C THR A 244 -4.01 9.56 -1.28
N ILE A 245 -3.85 8.71 -2.30
CA ILE A 245 -2.55 8.34 -2.87
C ILE A 245 -2.44 8.95 -4.27
N VAL A 246 -1.36 9.67 -4.52
CA VAL A 246 -1.05 10.32 -5.80
C VAL A 246 -0.01 9.48 -6.54
N ASP A 247 -0.19 9.33 -7.85
CA ASP A 247 0.64 8.48 -8.71
C ASP A 247 0.85 7.05 -8.15
N PRO A 248 -0.24 6.37 -7.72
CA PRO A 248 -0.14 5.05 -7.12
C PRO A 248 0.48 4.06 -8.10
N LEU A 249 1.15 3.02 -7.58
CA LEU A 249 1.87 2.01 -8.39
C LEU A 249 3.04 2.55 -9.22
N THR A 250 3.53 3.75 -8.90
CA THR A 250 4.75 4.32 -9.48
C THR A 250 5.79 4.62 -8.38
N PRO A 251 7.07 4.82 -8.73
CA PRO A 251 8.10 5.26 -7.77
C PRO A 251 7.82 6.62 -7.13
N ASN A 252 6.92 7.43 -7.72
CA ASN A 252 6.53 8.74 -7.19
C ASN A 252 5.29 8.65 -6.27
N ALA A 253 4.82 7.44 -5.96
CA ALA A 253 3.64 7.24 -5.13
C ALA A 253 3.82 7.93 -3.76
N HIS A 254 2.90 8.82 -3.40
CA HIS A 254 2.91 9.50 -2.12
C HIS A 254 1.51 9.86 -1.65
N TYR A 255 1.37 10.07 -0.34
CA TYR A 255 0.10 10.41 0.28
C TYR A 255 -0.13 11.91 0.28
N GLN A 256 -1.38 12.32 0.09
CA GLN A 256 -1.82 13.71 0.18
C GLN A 256 -3.19 13.80 0.83
N LEU A 257 -3.41 14.89 1.58
CA LEU A 257 -4.70 15.25 2.13
C LEU A 257 -5.27 16.45 1.36
N PHE A 258 -6.52 16.35 0.92
CA PHE A 258 -7.25 17.44 0.27
C PHE A 258 -8.43 17.87 1.12
N LEU A 259 -8.62 19.17 1.30
CA LEU A 259 -9.73 19.77 2.03
C LEU A 259 -10.68 20.48 1.07
N THR A 260 -11.97 20.22 1.19
CA THR A 260 -13.05 21.01 0.57
C THR A 260 -13.86 21.71 1.66
N LYS A 261 -14.47 22.84 1.32
CA LYS A 261 -15.45 23.59 2.15
C LYS A 261 -16.78 23.81 1.42
N ASP A 262 -17.00 23.10 0.31
CA ASP A 262 -18.18 23.24 -0.52
C ASP A 262 -18.80 21.89 -0.92
N GLY A 263 -18.44 20.81 -0.23
CA GLY A 263 -19.00 19.48 -0.51
C GLY A 263 -18.37 18.81 -1.73
N GLY A 264 -17.13 19.17 -2.05
CA GLY A 264 -16.33 18.49 -3.06
C GLY A 264 -16.33 19.13 -4.44
N TYR A 265 -16.85 20.36 -4.59
CA TYR A 265 -16.72 21.11 -5.85
C TYR A 265 -15.31 21.70 -6.02
N ASN A 266 -14.71 22.21 -4.95
CA ASN A 266 -13.34 22.72 -4.94
C ASN A 266 -12.53 22.08 -3.81
N TRP A 267 -11.29 21.71 -4.13
CA TRP A 267 -10.37 21.05 -3.23
C TRP A 267 -9.07 21.85 -3.09
N LYS A 268 -8.58 21.94 -1.85
CA LYS A 268 -7.30 22.57 -1.49
C LYS A 268 -6.38 21.49 -0.93
N LEU A 269 -5.15 21.41 -1.46
CA LEU A 269 -4.10 20.56 -0.89
C LEU A 269 -3.69 21.07 0.51
N LEU A 270 -3.60 20.17 1.47
CA LEU A 270 -3.03 20.44 2.80
C LEU A 270 -1.51 20.18 2.78
N ASP A 271 -0.73 20.94 3.55
CA ASP A 271 0.73 20.77 3.63
C ASP A 271 1.11 19.63 4.59
N PHE A 272 0.55 18.45 4.34
CA PHE A 272 0.80 17.22 5.08
C PHE A 272 1.26 16.14 4.12
N LYS A 273 2.50 15.65 4.31
CA LYS A 273 3.17 14.73 3.36
C LYS A 273 3.40 13.33 3.93
N ALA A 274 3.03 13.10 5.19
CA ALA A 274 3.15 11.80 5.81
C ALA A 274 1.93 10.91 5.47
N ASN A 275 2.13 9.60 5.56
CA ASN A 275 1.04 8.65 5.41
C ASN A 275 0.13 8.69 6.66
N SER A 276 -1.05 9.31 6.52
CA SER A 276 -2.07 9.25 7.56
C SER A 276 -3.09 8.15 7.28
N ASN A 277 -3.30 7.27 8.24
CA ASN A 277 -4.35 6.25 8.18
C ASN A 277 -5.71 6.80 8.65
N LYS A 278 -5.73 7.81 9.52
CA LYS A 278 -6.97 8.45 10.02
C LYS A 278 -6.80 9.96 10.13
N VAL A 279 -7.86 10.69 9.82
CA VAL A 279 -7.93 12.15 9.98
C VAL A 279 -9.16 12.50 10.81
N TYR A 280 -9.00 13.42 11.76
CA TYR A 280 -10.07 13.90 12.62
C TYR A 280 -10.17 15.41 12.57
N PHE A 281 -11.39 15.91 12.60
CA PHE A 281 -11.66 17.30 12.93
C PHE A 281 -11.85 17.44 14.43
N SER A 282 -11.44 18.57 15.00
CA SER A 282 -11.91 18.93 16.35
C SER A 282 -13.43 19.11 16.35
N ASN A 283 -14.07 18.86 17.51
CA ASN A 283 -15.50 19.13 17.68
C ASN A 283 -15.88 20.59 17.41
N ASN A 284 -14.95 21.54 17.59
CA ASN A 284 -15.17 22.97 17.37
C ASN A 284 -14.45 23.50 16.12
N TYR A 285 -14.25 22.65 15.10
CA TYR A 285 -13.45 22.97 13.91
C TYR A 285 -13.80 24.32 13.26
N ARG A 286 -15.09 24.70 13.24
CA ARG A 286 -15.55 26.00 12.70
C ARG A 286 -14.93 27.22 13.38
N VAL A 287 -14.51 27.07 14.63
CA VAL A 287 -13.93 28.13 15.45
C VAL A 287 -12.41 27.98 15.55
N ASP A 288 -11.92 26.77 15.83
CA ASP A 288 -10.50 26.53 16.13
C ASP A 288 -9.66 26.09 14.93
N ASN A 289 -10.30 25.71 13.81
CA ASN A 289 -9.66 25.19 12.59
C ASN A 289 -8.71 24.01 12.83
N LYS A 290 -8.91 23.24 13.91
CA LYS A 290 -8.03 22.13 14.29
C LYS A 290 -8.32 20.85 13.53
N ILE A 291 -7.26 20.26 12.99
CA ILE A 291 -7.29 18.97 12.29
C ILE A 291 -6.20 18.09 12.90
N TYR A 292 -6.50 16.82 13.09
CA TYR A 292 -5.55 15.83 13.56
C TYR A 292 -5.34 14.78 12.49
N ALA A 293 -4.09 14.41 12.22
CA ALA A 293 -3.72 13.35 11.28
C ALA A 293 -2.91 12.30 12.03
N VAL A 294 -3.40 11.07 12.06
CA VAL A 294 -2.73 9.93 12.70
C VAL A 294 -1.86 9.25 11.67
N THR A 295 -0.57 9.09 11.98
CA THR A 295 0.39 8.33 11.18
C THR A 295 0.78 7.05 11.93
N MET A 296 1.67 6.25 11.36
CA MET A 296 2.18 5.04 12.03
C MET A 296 3.05 5.34 13.25
N ASP A 297 3.54 6.58 13.40
CA ASP A 297 4.59 6.94 14.34
C ASP A 297 4.25 8.14 15.25
N ASN A 298 3.17 8.89 14.94
CA ASN A 298 2.71 10.03 15.73
C ASN A 298 1.25 10.43 15.39
N ILE A 299 0.71 11.35 16.17
CA ILE A 299 -0.46 12.15 15.80
C ILE A 299 0.03 13.56 15.54
N TYR A 300 -0.34 14.13 14.39
CA TYR A 300 -0.02 15.51 14.06
C TYR A 300 -1.26 16.38 14.23
N ILE A 301 -1.09 17.58 14.76
CA ILE A 301 -2.13 18.60 14.87
C ILE A 301 -1.81 19.77 13.95
N SER A 302 -2.80 20.20 13.18
CA SER A 302 -2.82 21.50 12.53
C SER A 302 -3.77 22.41 13.29
N GLN A 303 -3.36 23.64 13.57
CA GLN A 303 -4.22 24.68 14.18
C GLN A 303 -4.73 25.71 13.16
N ASN A 304 -4.49 25.49 11.86
CA ASN A 304 -4.68 26.48 10.81
C ASN A 304 -5.18 25.85 9.50
N SER A 305 -6.15 24.93 9.59
CA SER A 305 -6.76 24.23 8.45
C SER A 305 -5.74 23.57 7.50
N GLY A 306 -4.72 22.93 8.07
CA GLY A 306 -3.75 22.08 7.41
C GLY A 306 -2.63 22.82 6.68
N THR A 307 -2.35 24.08 7.06
CA THR A 307 -1.23 24.85 6.48
C THR A 307 0.10 24.64 7.20
N SER A 308 0.08 24.24 8.47
CA SER A 308 1.24 23.72 9.18
C SER A 308 0.82 22.66 10.20
N TRP A 309 1.76 21.79 10.57
CA TRP A 309 1.50 20.64 11.43
C TRP A 309 2.59 20.50 12.49
N ASP A 310 2.16 20.25 13.72
CA ASP A 310 3.03 19.97 14.85
C ASP A 310 2.77 18.54 15.35
N ALA A 311 3.81 17.84 15.78
CA ALA A 311 3.65 16.54 16.43
C ALA A 311 2.97 16.74 17.80
N LEU A 312 1.93 15.96 18.06
CA LEU A 312 1.15 16.02 19.28
C LEU A 312 1.80 15.19 20.40
N LEU A 313 2.40 14.05 20.07
CA LEU A 313 3.22 13.27 21.00
C LEU A 313 4.67 13.74 20.91
N LYS A 314 5.27 14.03 22.08
CA LYS A 314 6.68 14.45 22.19
C LYS A 314 7.64 13.38 21.70
N ASP A 315 7.36 12.14 22.05
CA ASP A 315 8.13 10.97 21.65
C ASP A 315 7.35 10.24 20.55
N SER A 316 8.08 9.75 19.55
CA SER A 316 7.49 8.90 18.52
C SER A 316 7.11 7.55 19.12
N VAL A 317 5.91 7.09 18.79
CA VAL A 317 5.34 5.83 19.27
C VAL A 317 4.75 5.13 18.08
N GLU A 318 5.02 3.83 17.93
CA GLU A 318 4.36 3.04 16.89
C GLU A 318 2.87 2.91 17.21
N ILE A 319 2.04 3.62 16.44
CA ILE A 319 0.60 3.67 16.63
C ILE A 319 -0.05 2.49 15.91
N VAL A 320 -0.70 1.63 16.69
CA VAL A 320 -1.49 0.50 16.21
C VAL A 320 -2.90 0.98 15.86
N ASP A 321 -3.50 1.79 16.72
CA ASP A 321 -4.81 2.37 16.52
C ASP A 321 -4.95 3.70 17.25
N ALA A 322 -5.87 4.54 16.80
CA ALA A 322 -6.22 5.76 17.51
C ALA A 322 -7.72 6.06 17.36
N TYR A 323 -8.27 6.71 18.38
CA TYR A 323 -9.64 7.17 18.40
C TYR A 323 -9.73 8.55 19.04
N ASN A 324 -10.54 9.43 18.46
CA ASN A 324 -10.83 10.76 19.00
C ASN A 324 -12.35 10.96 19.13
N ILE A 325 -12.77 11.49 20.27
CA ILE A 325 -14.12 12.00 20.49
C ILE A 325 -14.04 13.25 21.36
N GLY A 326 -14.46 14.39 20.81
CA GLY A 326 -14.30 15.67 21.50
C GLY A 326 -12.86 15.98 21.84
N SER A 327 -12.61 16.36 23.09
CA SER A 327 -11.27 16.63 23.59
C SER A 327 -10.49 15.37 23.98
N THR A 328 -11.11 14.19 23.89
CA THR A 328 -10.51 12.95 24.35
C THR A 328 -9.84 12.21 23.20
N PHE A 329 -8.59 11.82 23.40
CA PHE A 329 -7.83 10.94 22.52
C PHE A 329 -7.48 9.65 23.24
N ALA A 330 -7.53 8.55 22.53
CA ALA A 330 -6.92 7.29 22.92
C ALA A 330 -5.99 6.84 21.79
N VAL A 331 -4.70 6.69 22.09
CA VAL A 331 -3.66 6.30 21.15
C VAL A 331 -3.06 4.99 21.62
N LEU A 332 -3.38 3.94 20.88
CA LEU A 332 -2.94 2.59 21.15
C LEU A 332 -1.59 2.35 20.48
N SER A 333 -0.59 2.00 21.27
CA SER A 333 0.68 1.46 20.80
C SER A 333 0.74 -0.04 20.99
N ARG A 334 1.84 -0.68 20.58
CA ARG A 334 2.07 -2.12 20.82
C ARG A 334 2.11 -2.48 22.31
N GLU A 335 2.49 -1.56 23.19
CA GLU A 335 2.77 -1.87 24.60
C GLU A 335 1.86 -1.11 25.59
N LYS A 336 1.39 0.08 25.21
CA LYS A 336 0.68 1.01 26.09
C LYS A 336 -0.47 1.70 25.38
N LEU A 337 -1.43 2.17 26.17
CA LEU A 337 -2.47 3.11 25.74
C LEU A 337 -2.19 4.50 26.30
N PHE A 338 -2.11 5.50 25.43
CA PHE A 338 -1.96 6.90 25.80
C PHE A 338 -3.32 7.58 25.70
N ILE A 339 -3.76 8.22 26.77
CA ILE A 339 -5.06 8.88 26.84
C ILE A 339 -4.87 10.35 27.18
N SER A 340 -5.46 11.22 26.38
CA SER A 340 -5.60 12.64 26.68
C SER A 340 -7.08 12.97 26.83
N SER A 341 -7.43 13.85 27.76
CA SER A 341 -8.78 14.41 27.92
C SER A 341 -8.85 15.90 27.56
N ASP A 342 -7.73 16.47 27.10
CA ASP A 342 -7.49 17.91 26.92
C ASP A 342 -6.92 18.24 25.54
N ASN A 343 -7.40 17.58 24.49
CA ASN A 343 -6.99 17.76 23.08
C ASN A 343 -5.51 17.43 22.80
N GLY A 344 -4.92 16.55 23.58
CA GLY A 344 -3.53 16.12 23.44
C GLY A 344 -2.50 16.98 24.17
N ASP A 345 -2.93 17.94 25.01
CA ASP A 345 -2.03 18.79 25.78
C ASP A 345 -1.31 17.98 26.88
N SER A 346 -2.00 17.01 27.49
CA SER A 346 -1.42 16.07 28.46
C SER A 346 -1.88 14.64 28.24
N TRP A 347 -1.02 13.69 28.62
CA TRP A 347 -1.20 12.26 28.35
C TRP A 347 -1.04 11.43 29.61
N LYS A 348 -2.04 10.59 29.89
CA LYS A 348 -1.98 9.50 30.84
C LYS A 348 -1.62 8.21 30.11
N VAL A 349 -0.66 7.46 30.63
CA VAL A 349 -0.27 6.15 30.08
C VAL A 349 -0.89 5.04 30.93
N ILE A 350 -1.48 4.04 30.27
CA ILE A 350 -2.12 2.89 30.91
C ILE A 350 -1.59 1.60 30.27
N ASP A 351 -1.40 0.57 31.09
CA ASP A 351 -1.08 -0.78 30.64
C ASP A 351 -2.27 -1.40 29.88
N ILE A 352 -1.96 -2.23 28.90
CA ILE A 352 -2.95 -2.93 28.07
C ILE A 352 -2.68 -4.44 28.07
N PRO A 353 -3.69 -5.27 27.81
CA PRO A 353 -3.48 -6.66 27.43
C PRO A 353 -2.56 -6.77 26.21
N GLU A 354 -1.75 -7.84 26.15
CA GLU A 354 -0.88 -8.10 25.01
C GLU A 354 -1.68 -8.30 23.72
N ASN A 355 -1.13 -7.92 22.57
CA ASN A 355 -1.79 -8.04 21.27
C ASN A 355 -3.13 -7.28 21.17
N THR A 356 -3.27 -6.17 21.90
CA THR A 356 -4.36 -5.22 21.69
C THR A 356 -4.20 -4.52 20.35
N TRP A 357 -5.26 -4.49 19.53
CA TRP A 357 -5.22 -3.95 18.16
C TRP A 357 -6.33 -2.95 17.83
N ARG A 358 -7.29 -2.73 18.75
CA ARG A 358 -8.32 -1.69 18.61
C ARG A 358 -8.58 -0.96 19.91
N VAL A 359 -8.93 0.32 19.79
CA VAL A 359 -9.48 1.13 20.88
C VAL A 359 -10.68 1.95 20.40
N LYS A 360 -11.72 2.02 21.22
CA LYS A 360 -12.90 2.88 21.04
C LYS A 360 -13.23 3.59 22.34
N ILE A 361 -13.81 4.79 22.23
CA ILE A 361 -14.16 5.63 23.38
C ILE A 361 -15.65 5.94 23.30
N LYS A 362 -16.38 5.68 24.39
CA LYS A 362 -17.77 6.14 24.54
C LYS A 362 -17.84 7.63 24.90
N PRO A 363 -18.97 8.31 24.65
CA PRO A 363 -19.13 9.72 25.04
C PRO A 363 -18.94 9.99 26.54
N ASP A 364 -19.19 9.00 27.40
CA ASP A 364 -18.97 9.10 28.85
C ASP A 364 -17.50 8.90 29.27
N GLY A 365 -16.60 8.66 28.32
CA GLY A 365 -15.18 8.41 28.56
C GLY A 365 -14.81 6.94 28.79
N THR A 366 -15.79 6.03 28.81
CA THR A 366 -15.52 4.58 28.92
C THR A 366 -14.74 4.10 27.70
N LEU A 367 -13.64 3.37 27.93
CA LEU A 367 -12.82 2.78 26.89
C LEU A 367 -13.20 1.32 26.65
N PHE A 368 -13.19 0.94 25.38
CA PHE A 368 -13.22 -0.44 24.94
C PHE A 368 -11.98 -0.75 24.12
N ILE A 369 -11.37 -1.89 24.35
CA ILE A 369 -10.24 -2.38 23.57
C ILE A 369 -10.47 -3.81 23.11
N VAL A 370 -9.83 -4.20 22.01
CA VAL A 370 -9.83 -5.58 21.52
C VAL A 370 -8.42 -6.13 21.55
N SER A 371 -8.25 -7.28 22.21
CA SER A 371 -7.01 -8.02 22.34
C SER A 371 -7.22 -9.42 21.79
N VAL A 372 -6.50 -9.77 20.71
CA VAL A 372 -6.79 -10.98 19.93
C VAL A 372 -8.26 -10.97 19.49
N THR A 373 -9.15 -11.72 20.13
CA THR A 373 -10.60 -11.75 19.86
C THR A 373 -11.42 -11.32 21.08
N GLU A 374 -10.78 -10.97 22.19
CA GLU A 374 -11.44 -10.60 23.44
C GLU A 374 -11.72 -9.10 23.51
N ILE A 375 -12.90 -8.74 24.00
CA ILE A 375 -13.30 -7.34 24.22
C ILE A 375 -13.11 -7.01 25.69
N TYR A 376 -12.43 -5.91 25.98
CA TYR A 376 -12.26 -5.41 27.35
C TYR A 376 -12.88 -4.03 27.49
N LYS A 377 -13.48 -3.77 28.65
CA LYS A 377 -14.02 -2.46 29.07
C LYS A 377 -13.16 -1.89 30.20
N SER A 378 -12.90 -0.59 30.19
CA SER A 378 -12.27 0.10 31.32
C SER A 378 -13.27 0.34 32.45
N VAL A 379 -12.95 -0.10 33.66
CA VAL A 379 -13.72 0.16 34.89
C VAL A 379 -12.75 0.51 36.01
N ASP A 380 -12.88 1.72 36.56
CA ASP A 380 -12.04 2.22 37.66
C ASP A 380 -10.52 2.04 37.45
N GLY A 381 -10.07 2.22 36.20
CA GLY A 381 -8.66 2.07 35.81
C GLY A 381 -8.18 0.63 35.61
N LYS A 382 -9.07 -0.36 35.59
CA LYS A 382 -8.77 -1.76 35.26
C LYS A 382 -9.51 -2.21 34.01
N TRP A 383 -8.96 -3.21 33.32
CA TRP A 383 -9.60 -3.88 32.20
C TRP A 383 -10.44 -5.06 32.70
N ILE A 384 -11.72 -5.06 32.34
CA ILE A 384 -12.64 -6.16 32.61
C ILE A 384 -13.07 -6.74 31.27
N ASN A 385 -12.91 -8.06 31.12
CA ASN A 385 -13.37 -8.77 29.92
C ASN A 385 -14.90 -8.67 29.82
N VAL A 386 -15.39 -8.38 28.63
CA VAL A 386 -16.81 -8.33 28.28
C VAL A 386 -17.06 -9.43 27.25
N GLU A 387 -18.22 -10.09 27.36
CA GLU A 387 -18.66 -11.09 26.39
C GLU A 387 -18.49 -10.57 24.96
N ASN A 388 -17.92 -11.41 24.08
CA ASN A 388 -17.83 -11.18 22.65
C ASN A 388 -18.78 -12.15 21.91
N PRO A 389 -20.02 -11.73 21.58
CA PRO A 389 -20.96 -12.56 20.83
C PRO A 389 -20.58 -12.75 19.35
N CYS A 390 -19.64 -11.95 18.85
CA CYS A 390 -19.16 -12.03 17.47
C CYS A 390 -18.12 -13.15 17.28
N GLY A 391 -17.57 -13.72 18.37
CA GLY A 391 -16.65 -14.86 18.32
C GLY A 391 -15.26 -14.54 17.77
N ASP A 392 -14.55 -15.58 17.34
CA ASP A 392 -13.13 -15.48 16.95
C ASP A 392 -12.88 -14.77 15.61
N ASP A 393 -13.93 -14.49 14.83
CA ASP A 393 -13.84 -13.76 13.56
C ASP A 393 -14.24 -12.28 13.70
N LEU A 394 -14.14 -11.71 14.91
CA LEU A 394 -14.35 -10.29 15.20
C LEU A 394 -13.51 -9.40 14.27
N LEU A 395 -14.17 -8.52 13.52
CA LEU A 395 -13.54 -7.64 12.53
C LEU A 395 -13.25 -6.24 13.07
N ASP A 396 -14.19 -5.63 13.81
CA ASP A 396 -13.98 -4.36 14.51
C ASP A 396 -15.11 -4.10 15.53
N LEU A 397 -14.99 -2.96 16.22
CA LEU A 397 -15.98 -2.37 17.10
C LEU A 397 -16.43 -1.00 16.56
N GLU A 398 -17.68 -0.62 16.81
CA GLU A 398 -18.15 0.75 16.60
C GLU A 398 -18.95 1.26 17.80
N ILE A 399 -18.89 2.57 18.05
CA ILE A 399 -19.70 3.23 19.07
C ILE A 399 -20.73 4.10 18.38
N VAL A 400 -22.01 3.82 18.61
CA VAL A 400 -23.13 4.61 18.09
C VAL A 400 -23.95 5.12 19.25
N ASN A 401 -24.01 6.44 19.40
CA ASN A 401 -24.58 7.09 20.57
C ASN A 401 -23.91 6.56 21.86
N ASN A 402 -24.59 5.69 22.60
CA ASN A 402 -24.05 5.04 23.81
C ASN A 402 -23.86 3.51 23.65
N ASP A 403 -24.25 2.95 22.52
CA ASP A 403 -24.21 1.51 22.27
C ASP A 403 -22.87 1.11 21.67
N LEU A 404 -22.37 -0.07 22.05
CA LEU A 404 -21.20 -0.70 21.44
C LEU A 404 -21.68 -1.75 20.45
N ILE A 405 -21.18 -1.68 19.23
CA ILE A 405 -21.44 -2.64 18.17
C ILE A 405 -20.16 -3.45 17.97
N CYS A 406 -20.26 -4.78 18.02
CA CYS A 406 -19.24 -5.65 17.44
C CYS A 406 -19.77 -6.24 16.15
N TYR A 407 -18.88 -6.57 15.22
CA TYR A 407 -19.25 -7.33 14.05
C TYR A 407 -18.14 -8.28 13.60
N SER A 408 -18.56 -9.40 13.05
CA SER A 408 -17.71 -10.36 12.34
C SER A 408 -18.18 -10.51 10.90
N GLN A 409 -17.58 -11.43 10.15
CA GLN A 409 -18.10 -11.76 8.81
C GLN A 409 -19.52 -12.33 8.85
N LYS A 410 -19.99 -12.84 10.00
CA LYS A 410 -21.22 -13.64 10.12
C LYS A 410 -22.26 -13.07 11.08
N SER A 411 -21.94 -12.07 11.87
CA SER A 411 -22.90 -11.50 12.81
C SER A 411 -22.56 -10.06 13.16
N ILE A 412 -23.58 -9.36 13.64
CA ILE A 412 -23.44 -8.07 14.30
C ILE A 412 -24.07 -8.24 15.67
N ALA A 413 -23.43 -7.76 16.72
CA ALA A 413 -24.04 -7.71 18.04
C ALA A 413 -23.99 -6.29 18.58
N ILE A 414 -25.04 -5.91 19.30
CA ILE A 414 -25.19 -4.58 19.91
C ILE A 414 -25.27 -4.75 21.42
N LEU A 415 -24.31 -4.17 22.13
CA LEU A 415 -24.34 -4.00 23.58
C LEU A 415 -25.02 -2.66 23.88
N ASN A 416 -26.23 -2.74 24.42
CA ASN A 416 -26.96 -1.55 24.79
C ASN A 416 -26.28 -0.82 25.97
N GLY A 417 -25.98 0.46 25.79
CA GLY A 417 -25.21 1.25 26.75
C GLY A 417 -25.91 1.52 28.08
N ASN A 418 -27.24 1.38 28.14
CA ASN A 418 -28.01 1.64 29.35
C ASN A 418 -28.29 0.36 30.16
N THR A 419 -28.58 -0.74 29.45
CA THR A 419 -28.94 -2.02 30.09
C THR A 419 -27.77 -2.99 30.21
N GLU A 420 -26.66 -2.73 29.52
CA GLU A 420 -25.48 -3.60 29.40
C GLU A 420 -25.82 -5.01 28.92
N LYS A 421 -26.88 -5.14 28.09
CA LYS A 421 -27.29 -6.41 27.50
C LYS A 421 -26.95 -6.45 26.02
N TRP A 422 -26.39 -7.58 25.60
CA TRP A 422 -26.16 -7.89 24.20
C TRP A 422 -27.44 -8.27 23.48
N LYS A 423 -27.55 -7.82 22.24
CA LYS A 423 -28.51 -8.32 21.25
C LYS A 423 -27.72 -8.71 20.00
N VAL A 424 -27.69 -10.01 19.71
CA VAL A 424 -27.10 -10.52 18.46
C VAL A 424 -28.12 -10.36 17.34
N ILE A 425 -27.65 -9.87 16.20
CA ILE A 425 -28.38 -9.77 14.95
C ILE A 425 -27.79 -10.83 14.02
N PRO A 426 -28.48 -11.97 13.83
CA PRO A 426 -28.02 -13.00 12.91
C PRO A 426 -27.94 -12.43 11.49
N ASN A 427 -26.81 -12.66 10.83
CA ASN A 427 -26.64 -12.29 9.44
C ASN A 427 -27.31 -13.33 8.54
N THR A 428 -28.36 -12.92 7.83
CA THR A 428 -29.05 -13.76 6.83
C THR A 428 -28.72 -13.34 5.39
N LEU A 429 -27.88 -12.33 5.19
CA LEU A 429 -27.74 -11.60 3.94
C LEU A 429 -26.45 -11.92 3.17
N GLY A 430 -25.39 -12.37 3.84
CA GLY A 430 -24.12 -12.70 3.18
C GLY A 430 -22.93 -12.70 4.13
N GLN A 431 -21.70 -12.48 3.64
CA GLN A 431 -20.57 -12.14 4.53
C GLN A 431 -20.58 -10.64 4.79
N ILE A 432 -20.19 -10.16 5.97
CA ILE A 432 -19.95 -8.74 6.21
C ILE A 432 -18.48 -8.46 5.88
N LYS A 433 -18.25 -7.49 5.01
CA LYS A 433 -16.91 -7.00 4.65
C LYS A 433 -16.48 -5.88 5.59
N GLU A 434 -17.35 -4.89 5.78
CA GLU A 434 -17.02 -3.69 6.52
C GLU A 434 -18.27 -3.00 7.05
N VAL A 435 -18.11 -2.26 8.15
CA VAL A 435 -19.15 -1.40 8.72
C VAL A 435 -18.61 0.01 8.79
N TYR A 436 -19.31 0.94 8.15
CA TYR A 436 -19.00 2.36 8.18
C TYR A 436 -19.94 3.11 9.08
N LYS A 437 -19.39 3.91 9.99
CA LYS A 437 -20.14 4.85 10.78
C LYS A 437 -20.12 6.23 10.14
N ASP A 438 -21.29 6.73 9.80
CA ASP A 438 -21.44 8.13 9.46
C ASP A 438 -21.33 9.01 10.71
N LEU A 439 -20.39 9.95 10.69
CA LEU A 439 -20.05 10.76 11.85
C LEU A 439 -21.11 11.84 12.15
N VAL A 440 -21.93 12.21 11.16
CA VAL A 440 -22.94 13.28 11.30
C VAL A 440 -24.25 12.72 11.83
N SER A 441 -24.75 11.66 11.21
CA SER A 441 -26.03 11.02 11.54
C SER A 441 -25.91 9.92 12.59
N ASN A 442 -24.69 9.49 12.93
CA ASN A 442 -24.43 8.27 13.70
C ASN A 442 -25.04 6.99 13.08
N THR A 443 -25.32 7.02 11.77
CA THR A 443 -25.86 5.88 11.02
C THR A 443 -24.75 4.88 10.74
N LEU A 444 -25.04 3.58 10.85
CA LEU A 444 -24.13 2.52 10.42
C LEU A 444 -24.55 1.98 9.06
N TYR A 445 -23.58 1.91 8.15
CA TYR A 445 -23.70 1.28 6.85
C TYR A 445 -22.94 -0.03 6.88
N ILE A 446 -23.63 -1.13 6.58
CA ILE A 446 -23.05 -2.48 6.52
C ILE A 446 -22.84 -2.83 5.06
N ILE A 447 -21.59 -3.15 4.70
CA ILE A 447 -21.21 -3.63 3.37
C ILE A 447 -21.06 -5.15 3.45
N TYR A 448 -21.92 -5.89 2.75
CA TYR A 448 -21.91 -7.37 2.78
C TYR A 448 -20.99 -7.94 1.69
N ASP A 449 -21.39 -7.78 0.43
CA ASP A 449 -20.47 -7.85 -0.69
C ASP A 449 -20.11 -6.43 -1.10
N ASN A 450 -19.06 -6.26 -1.91
CA ASN A 450 -18.60 -4.94 -2.34
C ASN A 450 -19.67 -4.11 -3.10
N LYS A 451 -20.90 -4.63 -3.29
CA LYS A 451 -22.00 -4.04 -4.05
C LYS A 451 -23.27 -3.85 -3.22
N THR A 452 -23.39 -4.49 -2.06
CA THR A 452 -24.61 -4.52 -1.26
C THR A 452 -24.39 -3.82 0.06
N VAL A 453 -25.00 -2.65 0.16
CA VAL A 453 -24.94 -1.79 1.35
C VAL A 453 -26.31 -1.74 2.01
N PHE A 454 -26.33 -1.85 3.34
CA PHE A 454 -27.52 -1.66 4.14
C PHE A 454 -27.30 -0.67 5.27
N ILE A 455 -28.37 -0.06 5.78
CA ILE A 455 -28.36 0.77 6.97
C ILE A 455 -28.79 -0.05 8.18
N LEU A 456 -28.03 0.01 9.27
CA LEU A 456 -28.41 -0.56 10.55
C LEU A 456 -29.03 0.51 11.46
N ASN A 457 -30.33 0.36 11.72
CA ASN A 457 -31.04 1.22 12.66
C ASN A 457 -30.90 0.71 14.09
N VAL A 458 -29.96 1.29 14.85
CA VAL A 458 -29.61 0.84 16.22
C VAL A 458 -30.79 0.90 17.21
N GLY A 459 -31.74 1.83 17.02
CA GLY A 459 -32.93 1.99 17.88
C GLY A 459 -34.17 1.17 17.52
N GLY A 460 -34.14 0.38 16.43
CA GLY A 460 -35.29 -0.40 15.94
C GLY A 460 -34.95 -1.73 15.26
N VAL A 461 -33.65 -2.04 15.13
CA VAL A 461 -33.07 -3.23 14.49
C VAL A 461 -33.81 -3.60 13.20
N SER A 462 -33.81 -2.68 12.24
CA SER A 462 -34.05 -2.99 10.83
C SER A 462 -32.75 -2.82 10.05
N ILE A 463 -32.64 -3.59 8.97
CA ILE A 463 -31.57 -3.52 7.98
C ILE A 463 -32.22 -3.09 6.67
N ASP A 464 -32.04 -1.83 6.29
CA ASP A 464 -32.68 -1.26 5.10
C ASP A 464 -31.68 -1.20 3.94
N LYS A 465 -32.05 -1.73 2.77
CA LYS A 465 -31.14 -1.77 1.61
C LYS A 465 -30.91 -0.36 1.09
N VAL A 466 -29.64 0.01 0.93
CA VAL A 466 -29.26 1.23 0.23
C VAL A 466 -29.29 0.95 -1.28
N VAL A 467 -30.01 1.80 -2.01
CA VAL A 467 -29.97 1.76 -3.48
C VAL A 467 -28.70 2.46 -3.93
N ILE A 468 -27.73 1.68 -4.41
CA ILE A 468 -26.50 2.21 -5.00
C ILE A 468 -26.82 2.79 -6.39
N PRO A 469 -26.30 3.98 -6.73
CA PRO A 469 -26.47 4.55 -8.06
C PRO A 469 -25.99 3.63 -9.18
N GLU A 470 -26.68 3.67 -10.33
CA GLU A 470 -26.44 2.76 -11.46
C GLU A 470 -25.00 2.84 -11.98
N ASP A 471 -24.39 4.03 -11.96
CA ASP A 471 -23.02 4.27 -12.40
C ASP A 471 -21.95 3.71 -11.44
N ILE A 472 -22.34 3.29 -10.24
CA ILE A 472 -21.46 2.75 -9.19
C ILE A 472 -21.74 1.26 -8.93
N LYS A 473 -22.89 0.74 -9.39
CA LYS A 473 -23.35 -0.63 -9.06
C LYS A 473 -22.35 -1.75 -9.40
N ASP A 474 -21.50 -1.52 -10.40
CA ASP A 474 -20.52 -2.49 -10.87
C ASP A 474 -19.14 -2.32 -10.23
N GLU A 475 -18.93 -1.18 -9.56
CA GLU A 475 -17.72 -0.89 -8.80
C GLU A 475 -17.76 -1.59 -7.44
N ASN A 476 -16.58 -1.84 -6.88
CA ASN A 476 -16.46 -2.29 -5.50
C ASN A 476 -16.43 -1.05 -4.60
N ILE A 477 -17.37 -0.93 -3.67
CA ILE A 477 -17.41 0.18 -2.70
C ILE A 477 -16.42 -0.13 -1.57
N SER A 478 -15.45 0.76 -1.36
CA SER A 478 -14.59 0.73 -0.18
C SER A 478 -15.24 1.41 1.00
N PHE A 479 -15.77 2.63 0.84
CA PHE A 479 -16.39 3.38 1.93
C PHE A 479 -17.65 4.12 1.50
N ILE A 480 -18.49 4.44 2.48
CA ILE A 480 -19.70 5.25 2.33
C ILE A 480 -19.82 6.22 3.51
N SER A 481 -20.17 7.48 3.23
CA SER A 481 -20.37 8.49 4.28
C SER A 481 -21.28 9.61 3.76
N GLY A 482 -22.03 10.26 4.64
CA GLY A 482 -22.90 11.37 4.30
C GLY A 482 -24.29 11.26 4.90
N SER A 483 -25.16 12.18 4.48
CA SER A 483 -26.57 12.23 4.88
C SER A 483 -27.47 11.64 3.80
N LYS A 484 -28.72 11.32 4.14
CA LYS A 484 -29.73 10.83 3.17
C LYS A 484 -29.80 11.66 1.87
N ASP A 485 -29.58 12.97 1.96
CA ASP A 485 -29.66 13.91 0.84
C ASP A 485 -28.29 14.27 0.21
N SER A 486 -27.19 13.66 0.67
CA SER A 486 -25.83 13.89 0.17
C SER A 486 -24.94 12.72 0.57
N MET A 487 -24.97 11.64 -0.22
CA MET A 487 -24.21 10.41 0.03
C MET A 487 -22.93 10.40 -0.79
N TYR A 488 -21.80 10.09 -0.16
CA TYR A 488 -20.51 9.93 -0.79
C TYR A 488 -20.12 8.46 -0.82
N TYR A 489 -19.55 8.03 -1.94
CA TYR A 489 -19.08 6.67 -2.15
C TYR A 489 -17.62 6.70 -2.60
N GLY A 490 -16.78 5.89 -1.98
CA GLY A 490 -15.43 5.60 -2.44
C GLY A 490 -15.36 4.23 -3.07
N THR A 491 -14.65 4.07 -4.19
CA THR A 491 -14.41 2.75 -4.78
C THR A 491 -13.09 2.14 -4.33
N THR A 492 -13.03 0.82 -4.24
CA THR A 492 -11.83 0.08 -3.84
C THR A 492 -10.69 0.32 -4.81
N ILE A 493 -9.53 0.72 -4.29
CA ILE A 493 -8.29 0.82 -5.07
C ILE A 493 -7.81 -0.59 -5.41
N SER A 494 -7.55 -0.83 -6.69
CA SER A 494 -6.99 -2.07 -7.21
C SER A 494 -6.06 -1.76 -8.39
N SER A 495 -5.71 -2.78 -9.17
CA SER A 495 -4.88 -2.64 -10.36
C SER A 495 -5.34 -3.57 -11.46
N SER A 496 -5.21 -3.14 -12.71
CA SER A 496 -5.42 -3.96 -13.90
C SER A 496 -4.16 -3.97 -14.77
N TRP A 497 -4.04 -4.99 -15.62
CA TRP A 497 -3.07 -5.01 -16.71
C TRP A 497 -3.74 -4.44 -17.97
N GLU A 498 -3.11 -3.44 -18.57
CA GLU A 498 -3.56 -2.85 -19.84
C GLU A 498 -2.46 -2.93 -20.90
N LEU A 499 -2.88 -3.02 -22.18
CA LEU A 499 -1.95 -3.09 -23.30
C LEU A 499 -1.20 -1.77 -23.49
N LEU A 500 0.12 -1.86 -23.60
CA LEU A 500 0.97 -0.74 -24.00
C LEU A 500 0.73 -0.42 -25.48
N LYS A 501 0.45 0.86 -25.77
CA LYS A 501 0.33 1.34 -27.16
C LYS A 501 1.72 1.47 -27.77
N THR A 502 1.86 0.98 -29.00
CA THR A 502 3.09 1.18 -29.78
C THR A 502 3.26 2.66 -30.12
N LYS A 503 4.52 3.11 -30.18
CA LYS A 503 4.84 4.43 -30.73
C LYS A 503 4.42 4.48 -32.21
N GLN A 504 3.55 5.42 -32.58
CA GLN A 504 3.33 5.80 -33.98
C GLN A 504 4.58 6.48 -34.55
#